data_AF-A0A1I7CGG8-F1
#
_entry.id   AF-A0A1I7CGG8-F1
#
_cell.length_a   1.000
_cell.length_b   1.000
_cell.length_c   1.000
_cell.angle_alpha   90.00
_cell.angle_beta   90.00
_cell.angle_gamma   90.00
#
_symmetry.space_group_name_H-M   'P 1'
#
loop_
_entity.id
_entity.type
_entity.pdbx_description
1 polymer ?
#
loop_
_entity_poly.entity_id
_entity_poly.type
_entity_poly.pdbx_seq_one_letter_code
_entity_poly.pdbx_strand_id
1 'polypeptide(L)'
;MANETDAPPVGSMRLYDAVRPGLVDGRYRVRARLEVSADHAPALPATPEDARYVAVGSDRFVLPDDRIASVHPAAGAEGAFGQRLPHVALHRLTLPWERTVVGRPWLALLVVAEGDGRLERVPTARAAVGDQAFAALNATEPVDGDGPPVTVLRMADPVTLMGLLPRAAELDLLTHTRQVNLADTALAGADDDGWFAVVTANRLPVSTGGYHACLVSLEGHDALVAGIAPPVVPPLVVLHSWAFTVSATGGLFDALCAELDVASFAAAAAVLERVDRGGAAGWATYRSAFTAAAQDGGGDAPPDVTLDAAFELGRLLGAADGQFTREMVDWHRAADDADASTVSLRAIDSALGALNQDPPMRLVREAPVHGRRPLDSVPAVLDQVVRRTFRRGDVWGVPGSVGGVRR
;
A
#
# COMPACT_ATOMS: atom_id res chain seq x y z
N MET A 1 -4.66 15.22 -17.57
CA MET A 1 -3.91 16.13 -16.66
C MET A 1 -4.71 16.22 -15.37
N ALA A 2 -4.49 15.26 -14.46
CA ALA A 2 -5.00 15.36 -13.10
C ALA A 2 -4.09 16.33 -12.33
N ASN A 3 -4.71 17.25 -11.60
CA ASN A 3 -4.02 18.29 -10.85
C ASN A 3 -3.20 17.62 -9.73
N GLU A 4 -2.00 18.11 -9.46
CA GLU A 4 -1.06 17.65 -8.40
C GLU A 4 -1.66 17.68 -6.97
N THR A 5 -2.91 18.15 -6.84
CA THR A 5 -3.66 18.36 -5.59
C THR A 5 -4.61 17.22 -5.19
N ASP A 6 -4.73 16.15 -6.00
CA ASP A 6 -5.68 15.04 -5.71
C ASP A 6 -5.02 13.76 -5.14
N ALA A 7 -3.71 13.76 -4.91
CA ALA A 7 -3.06 12.65 -4.21
C ALA A 7 -3.38 12.68 -2.71
N PRO A 8 -3.53 11.52 -2.04
CA PRO A 8 -3.61 11.49 -0.58
C PRO A 8 -2.30 12.01 0.05
N PRO A 9 -2.32 12.58 1.27
CA PRO A 9 -1.09 12.91 2.00
C PRO A 9 -0.13 11.72 2.13
N VAL A 10 1.16 12.00 2.19
CA VAL A 10 2.21 10.99 2.48
C VAL A 10 1.88 10.25 3.77
N GLY A 11 2.07 8.93 3.79
CA GLY A 11 1.69 8.04 4.89
C GLY A 11 0.19 7.74 4.98
N SER A 12 -0.61 8.13 3.98
CA SER A 12 -2.05 7.90 3.96
C SER A 12 -2.54 7.31 2.63
N MET A 13 -3.71 6.67 2.67
CA MET A 13 -4.37 6.13 1.48
C MET A 13 -5.86 6.44 1.50
N ARG A 14 -6.47 6.49 0.32
CA ARG A 14 -7.91 6.55 0.15
C ARG A 14 -8.41 5.23 -0.40
N LEU A 15 -9.53 4.74 0.13
CA LEU A 15 -10.17 3.50 -0.31
C LEU A 15 -11.50 3.85 -0.97
N TYR A 16 -11.78 3.19 -2.08
CA TYR A 16 -12.99 3.33 -2.86
C TYR A 16 -13.59 1.94 -3.08
N ASP A 17 -14.90 1.81 -2.93
CA ASP A 17 -15.58 0.52 -3.08
C ASP A 17 -15.50 0.00 -4.53
N ALA A 18 -15.56 0.89 -5.52
CA ALA A 18 -15.49 0.52 -6.92
C ALA A 18 -15.07 1.67 -7.81
N VAL A 19 -14.36 1.35 -8.90
CA VAL A 19 -14.23 2.23 -10.06
C VAL A 19 -14.84 1.57 -11.28
N ARG A 20 -16.04 2.03 -11.65
CA ARG A 20 -16.77 1.48 -12.80
C ARG A 20 -16.26 2.12 -14.09
N PRO A 21 -15.99 1.33 -15.14
CA PRO A 21 -15.59 1.89 -16.42
C PRO A 21 -16.72 2.74 -17.00
N GLY A 22 -16.36 3.88 -17.60
CA GLY A 22 -17.34 4.76 -18.28
C GLY A 22 -17.95 4.13 -19.53
N LEU A 23 -17.29 3.12 -20.10
CA LEU A 23 -17.76 2.32 -21.21
C LEU A 23 -17.45 0.86 -20.91
N VAL A 24 -18.47 0.00 -20.86
CA VAL A 24 -18.28 -1.44 -20.63
C VAL A 24 -17.54 -2.07 -21.81
N ASP A 25 -17.00 -3.26 -21.63
CA ASP A 25 -16.37 -3.96 -22.75
C ASP A 25 -17.36 -4.32 -23.86
N GLY A 26 -16.83 -4.48 -25.06
CA GLY A 26 -17.60 -4.85 -26.24
C GLY A 26 -17.40 -3.95 -27.45
N ARG A 27 -18.22 -4.18 -28.47
CA ARG A 27 -18.09 -3.54 -29.78
C ARG A 27 -19.10 -2.41 -29.93
N TYR A 28 -18.59 -1.19 -30.01
CA TYR A 28 -19.35 0.03 -30.16
C TYR A 28 -19.35 0.50 -31.61
N ARG A 29 -20.45 1.14 -32.02
CA ARG A 29 -20.52 1.84 -33.31
C ARG A 29 -20.47 3.33 -33.05
N VAL A 30 -19.34 3.95 -33.40
CA VAL A 30 -19.16 5.40 -33.37
C VAL A 30 -19.70 5.97 -34.67
N ARG A 31 -20.59 6.95 -34.57
CA ARG A 31 -21.20 7.64 -35.71
C ARG A 31 -20.78 9.10 -35.68
N ALA A 32 -20.19 9.57 -36.77
CA ALA A 32 -19.80 10.95 -36.95
C ALA A 32 -20.75 11.62 -37.96
N ARG A 33 -21.33 12.75 -37.56
CA ARG A 33 -22.21 13.57 -38.39
C ARG A 33 -21.78 15.03 -38.26
N LEU A 34 -21.67 15.73 -39.39
CA LEU A 34 -21.36 17.15 -39.43
C LEU A 34 -22.61 17.93 -39.84
N GLU A 35 -23.10 18.81 -38.97
CA GLU A 35 -24.16 19.75 -39.30
C GLU A 35 -23.54 21.13 -39.49
N VAL A 36 -23.69 21.70 -40.70
CA VAL A 36 -23.23 23.06 -41.02
C VAL A 36 -24.45 23.94 -41.22
N SER A 37 -24.61 24.94 -40.34
CA SER A 37 -25.58 26.02 -40.48
C SER A 37 -24.86 27.33 -40.73
N ALA A 38 -25.50 28.22 -41.49
CA ALA A 38 -25.05 29.59 -41.68
C ALA A 38 -26.27 30.52 -41.62
N ASP A 39 -26.13 31.66 -40.94
CA ASP A 39 -27.20 32.65 -40.85
C ASP A 39 -27.50 33.20 -42.25
N HIS A 40 -28.79 33.21 -42.60
CA HIS A 40 -29.33 33.67 -43.89
C HIS A 40 -28.89 32.89 -45.14
N ALA A 41 -28.39 31.66 -45.00
CA ALA A 41 -28.14 30.76 -46.12
C ALA A 41 -29.17 29.60 -46.18
N PRO A 42 -29.53 29.11 -47.38
CA PRO A 42 -30.36 27.91 -47.51
C PRO A 42 -29.64 26.70 -46.89
N ALA A 43 -30.42 25.80 -46.28
CA ALA A 43 -29.88 24.60 -45.63
C ALA A 43 -29.02 23.79 -46.61
N LEU A 44 -27.78 23.50 -46.20
CA LEU A 44 -26.87 22.64 -46.96
C LEU A 44 -27.38 21.18 -46.91
N PRO A 45 -27.13 20.38 -47.96
CA PRO A 45 -27.46 18.96 -47.94
C PRO A 45 -26.72 18.27 -46.78
N ALA A 46 -27.40 17.33 -46.13
CA ALA A 46 -26.84 16.58 -45.01
C ALA A 46 -25.53 15.91 -45.42
N THR A 47 -24.46 16.09 -44.63
CA THR A 47 -23.20 15.39 -44.89
C THR A 47 -23.41 13.89 -44.70
N PRO A 48 -22.68 13.03 -45.45
CA PRO A 48 -22.69 11.59 -45.22
C PRO A 48 -22.35 11.28 -43.75
N GLU A 49 -23.10 10.37 -43.15
CA GLU A 49 -22.78 9.79 -41.84
C GLU A 49 -21.61 8.80 -42.03
N ASP A 50 -20.48 9.02 -41.36
CA ASP A 50 -19.44 7.99 -41.25
C ASP A 50 -19.70 7.17 -39.98
N ALA A 51 -19.61 5.85 -40.11
CA ALA A 51 -19.80 4.93 -39.00
C ALA A 51 -18.63 3.97 -38.92
N ARG A 52 -17.99 3.92 -37.75
CA ARG A 52 -16.87 3.03 -37.46
C ARG A 52 -17.21 2.16 -36.26
N TYR A 53 -16.71 0.92 -36.28
CA TYR A 53 -16.79 0.05 -35.12
C TYR A 53 -15.50 0.17 -34.31
N VAL A 54 -15.62 0.35 -33.01
CA VAL A 54 -14.52 0.38 -32.04
C VAL A 54 -14.77 -0.73 -31.04
N ALA A 55 -13.75 -1.54 -30.77
CA ALA A 55 -13.80 -2.55 -29.72
C ALA A 55 -13.14 -1.97 -28.45
N VAL A 56 -13.84 -2.05 -27.34
CA VAL A 56 -13.30 -1.78 -26.01
C VAL A 56 -12.92 -3.12 -25.41
N GLY A 57 -11.62 -3.39 -25.34
CA GLY A 57 -11.10 -4.68 -24.89
C GLY A 57 -10.88 -4.76 -23.38
N SER A 58 -11.10 -5.93 -22.81
CA SER A 58 -10.75 -6.30 -21.43
C SER A 58 -9.87 -7.56 -21.45
N ASP A 59 -9.04 -7.72 -20.42
CA ASP A 59 -8.16 -8.89 -20.25
C ASP A 59 -8.98 -10.08 -19.72
N ARG A 60 -9.82 -10.64 -20.61
CA ARG A 60 -10.87 -11.61 -20.24
C ARG A 60 -10.35 -13.00 -19.88
N PHE A 61 -9.34 -13.49 -20.58
CA PHE A 61 -8.85 -14.87 -20.49
C PHE A 61 -7.40 -14.98 -20.01
N VAL A 62 -6.60 -13.93 -20.22
CA VAL A 62 -5.18 -13.89 -19.89
C VAL A 62 -4.90 -12.48 -19.39
N LEU A 63 -4.27 -12.38 -18.22
CA LEU A 63 -3.80 -11.12 -17.67
C LEU A 63 -2.27 -11.08 -17.79
N PRO A 64 -1.69 -10.15 -18.56
CA PRO A 64 -0.25 -10.04 -18.66
C PRO A 64 0.39 -9.60 -17.34
N ASP A 65 1.63 -10.01 -17.09
CA ASP A 65 2.31 -9.75 -15.80
C ASP A 65 2.54 -8.25 -15.54
N ASP A 66 2.65 -7.42 -16.58
CA ASP A 66 2.77 -5.95 -16.47
C ASP A 66 1.50 -5.28 -15.92
N ARG A 67 0.39 -6.03 -15.81
CA ARG A 67 -0.84 -5.56 -15.15
C ARG A 67 -0.86 -5.82 -13.65
N ILE A 68 0.07 -6.62 -13.14
CA ILE A 68 0.21 -6.94 -11.73
C ILE A 68 1.16 -5.93 -11.07
N ALA A 69 0.62 -5.11 -10.17
CA ALA A 69 1.43 -4.16 -9.41
C ALA A 69 2.14 -4.84 -8.24
N SER A 70 1.43 -5.71 -7.51
CA SER A 70 2.01 -6.47 -6.40
C SER A 70 1.12 -7.64 -6.01
N VAL A 71 1.72 -8.65 -5.38
CA VAL A 71 1.01 -9.79 -4.80
C VAL A 71 1.44 -10.01 -3.35
N HIS A 72 0.54 -10.55 -2.55
CA HIS A 72 0.83 -11.01 -1.20
C HIS A 72 0.21 -12.41 -0.97
N PRO A 73 0.97 -13.36 -0.41
CA PRO A 73 2.43 -13.33 -0.21
C PRO A 73 3.19 -13.13 -1.52
N ALA A 74 4.47 -12.72 -1.44
CA ALA A 74 5.28 -12.61 -2.65
C ALA A 74 5.46 -14.00 -3.31
N ALA A 75 5.62 -14.03 -4.63
CA ALA A 75 5.84 -15.28 -5.36
C ALA A 75 7.09 -16.00 -4.85
N GLY A 76 6.94 -17.27 -4.48
CA GLY A 76 8.00 -18.11 -3.91
C GLY A 76 8.37 -17.79 -2.46
N ALA A 77 7.63 -16.89 -1.79
CA ALA A 77 7.91 -16.56 -0.40
C ALA A 77 7.57 -17.71 0.56
N GLU A 78 8.33 -17.80 1.65
CA GLU A 78 8.10 -18.72 2.76
C GLU A 78 7.94 -17.92 4.05
N GLY A 79 6.92 -18.25 4.86
CA GLY A 79 6.70 -17.56 6.13
C GLY A 79 5.33 -17.81 6.78
N ALA A 80 5.13 -17.24 7.97
CA ALA A 80 3.84 -17.28 8.66
C ALA A 80 2.86 -16.24 8.05
N PHE A 81 2.10 -16.65 7.05
CA PHE A 81 1.10 -15.81 6.36
C PHE A 81 -0.31 -15.89 6.98
N GLY A 82 -0.43 -16.40 8.21
CA GLY A 82 -1.71 -16.61 8.90
C GLY A 82 -2.37 -15.34 9.47
N GLN A 83 -1.76 -14.16 9.34
CA GLN A 83 -2.25 -12.91 9.93
C GLN A 83 -2.72 -11.86 8.90
N ARG A 84 -2.47 -12.09 7.62
CA ARG A 84 -2.83 -11.16 6.53
C ARG A 84 -3.41 -11.93 5.35
N LEU A 85 -4.57 -11.48 4.88
CA LEU A 85 -5.22 -12.11 3.74
C LEU A 85 -4.35 -11.99 2.48
N PRO A 86 -4.17 -13.07 1.72
CA PRO A 86 -3.60 -12.99 0.39
C PRO A 86 -4.38 -12.00 -0.48
N HIS A 87 -3.67 -11.21 -1.28
CA HIS A 87 -4.27 -10.20 -2.15
C HIS A 87 -3.37 -9.93 -3.36
N VAL A 88 -3.98 -9.40 -4.42
CA VAL A 88 -3.29 -8.91 -5.61
C VAL A 88 -3.70 -7.45 -5.85
N ALA A 89 -2.73 -6.60 -6.18
CA ALA A 89 -2.94 -5.24 -6.65
C ALA A 89 -2.70 -5.17 -8.16
N LEU A 90 -3.57 -4.46 -8.87
CA LEU A 90 -3.66 -4.41 -10.32
C LEU A 90 -3.53 -2.96 -10.78
N HIS A 91 -2.73 -2.71 -11.82
CA HIS A 91 -2.60 -1.39 -12.44
C HIS A 91 -3.89 -0.96 -13.15
N ARG A 92 -4.65 -1.91 -13.71
CA ARG A 92 -5.92 -1.60 -14.37
C ARG A 92 -7.05 -1.48 -13.35
N LEU A 93 -7.28 -0.26 -12.90
CA LEU A 93 -8.24 0.08 -11.84
C LEU A 93 -9.69 -0.35 -12.13
N THR A 94 -10.11 -0.46 -13.39
CA THR A 94 -11.48 -0.88 -13.74
C THR A 94 -11.66 -2.38 -13.87
N LEU A 95 -10.57 -3.17 -13.94
CA LEU A 95 -10.62 -4.58 -14.37
C LEU A 95 -11.63 -5.44 -13.58
N PRO A 96 -11.75 -5.36 -12.23
CA PRO A 96 -12.74 -6.16 -11.50
C PRO A 96 -14.20 -5.82 -11.83
N TRP A 97 -14.47 -4.63 -12.38
CA TRP A 97 -15.80 -4.11 -12.68
C TRP A 97 -16.10 -4.00 -14.19
N GLU A 98 -15.18 -4.44 -15.05
CA GLU A 98 -15.42 -4.49 -16.49
C GLU A 98 -16.42 -5.57 -16.89
N ARG A 99 -16.52 -6.63 -16.08
CA ARG A 99 -17.48 -7.73 -16.25
C ARG A 99 -18.17 -8.02 -14.92
N THR A 100 -19.25 -8.80 -14.97
CA THR A 100 -19.99 -9.16 -13.77
C THR A 100 -20.41 -10.62 -13.74
N VAL A 101 -20.53 -11.17 -12.53
CA VAL A 101 -21.20 -12.44 -12.24
C VAL A 101 -22.32 -12.15 -11.23
N VAL A 102 -23.58 -12.47 -11.57
CA VAL A 102 -24.75 -12.13 -10.73
C VAL A 102 -24.77 -10.64 -10.29
N GLY A 103 -24.35 -9.73 -11.17
CA GLY A 103 -24.28 -8.28 -10.92
C GLY A 103 -23.15 -7.82 -9.99
N ARG A 104 -22.22 -8.70 -9.64
CA ARG A 104 -21.04 -8.46 -8.79
C ARG A 104 -19.74 -8.55 -9.60
N PRO A 105 -18.59 -8.05 -9.08
CA PRO A 105 -17.28 -8.24 -9.68
C PRO A 105 -17.01 -9.69 -10.07
N TRP A 106 -16.46 -9.89 -11.26
CA TRP A 106 -16.27 -11.21 -11.87
C TRP A 106 -15.00 -11.93 -11.43
N LEU A 107 -14.14 -11.27 -10.66
CA LEU A 107 -12.85 -11.80 -10.22
C LEU A 107 -12.92 -12.27 -8.77
N ALA A 108 -12.21 -13.35 -8.47
CA ALA A 108 -11.96 -13.79 -7.11
C ALA A 108 -10.51 -14.27 -6.95
N LEU A 109 -9.93 -14.05 -5.78
CA LEU A 109 -8.64 -14.63 -5.42
C LEU A 109 -8.85 -15.86 -4.54
N LEU A 110 -8.55 -17.04 -5.09
CA LEU A 110 -8.65 -18.30 -4.36
C LEU A 110 -7.28 -18.72 -3.83
N VAL A 111 -7.23 -19.14 -2.58
CA VAL A 111 -6.03 -19.67 -1.93
C VAL A 111 -6.19 -21.17 -1.79
N VAL A 112 -5.43 -21.92 -2.60
CA VAL A 112 -5.57 -23.36 -2.78
C VAL A 112 -4.37 -24.05 -2.16
N ALA A 113 -4.60 -24.95 -1.21
CA ALA A 113 -3.53 -25.77 -0.64
C ALA A 113 -3.03 -26.79 -1.66
N GLU A 114 -1.78 -27.21 -1.54
CA GLU A 114 -1.22 -28.29 -2.34
C GLU A 114 -2.06 -29.57 -2.17
N GLY A 115 -2.56 -30.11 -3.28
CA GLY A 115 -3.43 -31.30 -3.29
C GLY A 115 -4.93 -31.01 -3.44
N ASP A 116 -5.40 -29.81 -3.08
CA ASP A 116 -6.83 -29.43 -3.19
C ASP A 116 -7.24 -29.09 -4.63
N GLY A 117 -6.26 -28.73 -5.46
CA GLY A 117 -6.47 -28.44 -6.87
C GLY A 117 -5.17 -28.44 -7.67
N ARG A 118 -5.31 -28.38 -8.99
CA ARG A 118 -4.17 -28.29 -9.91
C ARG A 118 -4.39 -27.23 -10.97
N LEU A 119 -3.29 -26.57 -11.35
CA LEU A 119 -3.25 -25.67 -12.49
C LEU A 119 -2.91 -26.48 -13.75
N GLU A 120 -3.63 -26.21 -14.83
CA GLU A 120 -3.46 -26.89 -16.12
C GLU A 120 -3.51 -25.87 -17.25
N ARG A 121 -2.53 -25.90 -18.15
CA ARG A 121 -2.54 -25.06 -19.35
C ARG A 121 -3.29 -25.75 -20.46
N VAL A 122 -4.30 -25.07 -21.01
CA VAL A 122 -5.16 -25.59 -22.07
C VAL A 122 -4.95 -24.77 -23.35
N PRO A 123 -4.85 -25.39 -24.54
CA PRO A 123 -4.50 -24.69 -25.78
C PRO A 123 -5.50 -23.61 -26.23
N THR A 124 -6.77 -23.74 -25.87
CA THR A 124 -7.83 -22.78 -26.26
C THR A 124 -8.84 -22.59 -25.13
N ALA A 125 -9.44 -21.40 -25.05
CA ALA A 125 -10.49 -21.09 -24.09
C ALA A 125 -11.70 -22.02 -24.26
N ARG A 126 -12.09 -22.33 -25.50
CA ARG A 126 -13.18 -23.28 -25.79
C ARG A 126 -12.92 -24.67 -25.23
N ALA A 127 -11.73 -25.22 -25.41
CA ALA A 127 -11.36 -26.52 -24.85
C ALA A 127 -11.30 -26.48 -23.31
N ALA A 128 -10.99 -25.32 -22.74
CA ALA A 128 -10.87 -25.13 -21.31
C ALA A 128 -12.23 -25.16 -20.60
N VAL A 129 -13.22 -24.41 -21.09
CA VAL A 129 -14.54 -24.29 -20.46
C VAL A 129 -15.61 -25.25 -21.04
N GLY A 130 -15.34 -25.81 -22.22
CA GLY A 130 -16.29 -26.66 -22.97
C GLY A 130 -17.25 -25.86 -23.86
N ASP A 131 -17.85 -26.52 -24.85
CA ASP A 131 -18.62 -25.86 -25.91
C ASP A 131 -19.81 -25.04 -25.42
N GLN A 132 -20.58 -25.56 -24.46
CA GLN A 132 -21.76 -24.87 -23.95
C GLN A 132 -21.39 -23.58 -23.21
N ALA A 133 -20.40 -23.64 -22.32
CA ALA A 133 -19.93 -22.47 -21.59
C ALA A 133 -19.28 -21.48 -22.54
N PHE A 134 -18.46 -21.94 -23.48
CA PHE A 134 -17.84 -21.08 -24.49
C PHE A 134 -18.87 -20.39 -25.37
N ALA A 135 -19.94 -21.08 -25.78
CA ALA A 135 -21.03 -20.47 -26.55
C ALA A 135 -21.74 -19.36 -25.77
N ALA A 136 -21.98 -19.55 -24.47
CA ALA A 136 -22.57 -18.53 -23.60
C ALA A 136 -21.64 -17.31 -23.46
N LEU A 137 -20.35 -17.55 -23.22
CA LEU A 137 -19.32 -16.51 -23.17
C LEU A 137 -19.23 -15.72 -24.48
N ASN A 138 -19.21 -16.42 -25.62
CA ASN A 138 -19.13 -15.84 -26.96
C ASN A 138 -20.39 -15.05 -27.36
N ALA A 139 -21.55 -15.40 -26.80
CA ALA A 139 -22.80 -14.67 -27.03
C ALA A 139 -22.82 -13.32 -26.31
N THR A 140 -22.21 -13.23 -25.11
CA THR A 140 -22.07 -11.97 -24.38
C THR A 140 -21.05 -11.06 -25.05
N GLU A 141 -19.89 -11.61 -25.39
CA GLU A 141 -18.84 -10.90 -26.09
C GLU A 141 -18.13 -11.85 -27.06
N PRO A 142 -18.11 -11.54 -28.37
CA PRO A 142 -17.47 -12.38 -29.37
C PRO A 142 -16.00 -12.66 -29.06
N VAL A 143 -15.64 -13.94 -29.11
CA VAL A 143 -14.28 -14.44 -28.97
C VAL A 143 -13.79 -14.85 -30.35
N ASP A 144 -12.59 -14.42 -30.72
CA ASP A 144 -11.99 -14.82 -32.00
C ASP A 144 -11.66 -16.31 -32.00
N GLY A 145 -12.20 -17.04 -32.99
CA GLY A 145 -11.98 -18.47 -33.14
C GLY A 145 -12.42 -19.28 -31.91
N ASP A 146 -11.51 -20.11 -31.40
CA ASP A 146 -11.71 -20.92 -30.18
C ASP A 146 -11.18 -20.22 -28.91
N GLY A 147 -10.73 -18.97 -29.05
CA GLY A 147 -10.08 -18.19 -27.99
C GLY A 147 -8.59 -18.55 -27.77
N PRO A 148 -7.89 -17.73 -26.97
CA PRO A 148 -6.45 -17.90 -26.73
C PRO A 148 -6.16 -19.12 -25.83
N PRO A 149 -4.88 -19.54 -25.70
CA PRO A 149 -4.45 -20.45 -24.67
C PRO A 149 -4.70 -19.87 -23.28
N VAL A 150 -5.18 -20.70 -22.36
CA VAL A 150 -5.54 -20.28 -20.99
C VAL A 150 -4.98 -21.24 -19.96
N THR A 151 -4.84 -20.76 -18.72
CA THR A 151 -4.62 -21.61 -17.55
C THR A 151 -5.95 -21.84 -16.85
N VAL A 152 -6.22 -23.06 -16.40
CA VAL A 152 -7.39 -23.38 -15.58
C VAL A 152 -6.99 -23.98 -14.25
N LEU A 153 -7.78 -23.66 -13.22
CA LEU A 153 -7.76 -24.32 -11.93
C LEU A 153 -8.80 -25.44 -11.95
N ARG A 154 -8.35 -26.67 -11.72
CA ARG A 154 -9.22 -27.84 -11.51
C ARG A 154 -9.17 -28.24 -10.05
N MET A 155 -10.30 -28.16 -9.36
CA MET A 155 -10.42 -28.58 -7.97
C MET A 155 -10.58 -30.09 -7.86
N ALA A 156 -10.13 -30.66 -6.74
CA ALA A 156 -10.20 -32.09 -6.47
C ALA A 156 -11.66 -32.59 -6.39
N ASP A 157 -12.54 -31.83 -5.74
CA ASP A 157 -13.94 -32.19 -5.54
C ASP A 157 -14.86 -30.95 -5.36
N PRO A 158 -16.18 -31.09 -5.52
CA PRO A 158 -17.12 -29.98 -5.39
C PRO A 158 -17.19 -29.37 -3.99
N VAL A 159 -16.97 -30.15 -2.92
CA VAL A 159 -17.06 -29.65 -1.54
C VAL A 159 -15.89 -28.72 -1.26
N THR A 160 -14.68 -29.10 -1.65
CA THR A 160 -13.48 -28.26 -1.54
C THR A 160 -13.63 -26.97 -2.34
N LEU A 161 -14.12 -27.05 -3.59
CA LEU A 161 -14.42 -25.86 -4.40
C LEU A 161 -15.42 -24.92 -3.69
N MET A 162 -16.55 -25.46 -3.23
CA MET A 162 -17.58 -24.66 -2.55
C MET A 162 -17.11 -24.09 -1.22
N GLY A 163 -16.16 -24.76 -0.55
CA GLY A 163 -15.47 -24.23 0.61
C GLY A 163 -14.65 -23.00 0.26
N LEU A 164 -13.87 -23.05 -0.82
CA LEU A 164 -12.95 -21.97 -1.17
C LEU A 164 -13.62 -20.76 -1.81
N LEU A 165 -14.73 -20.95 -2.53
CA LEU A 165 -15.41 -19.86 -3.22
C LEU A 165 -15.94 -18.77 -2.26
N PRO A 166 -15.78 -17.48 -2.58
CA PRO A 166 -16.47 -16.40 -1.90
C PRO A 166 -17.97 -16.43 -2.22
N ARG A 167 -18.79 -15.96 -1.28
CA ARG A 167 -20.23 -15.76 -1.54
C ARG A 167 -20.45 -14.54 -2.43
N ALA A 168 -21.57 -14.51 -3.15
CA ALA A 168 -21.96 -13.36 -3.96
C ALA A 168 -21.86 -12.02 -3.22
N ALA A 169 -22.29 -11.97 -1.96
CA ALA A 169 -22.25 -10.76 -1.14
C ALA A 169 -20.83 -10.30 -0.79
N GLU A 170 -19.87 -11.23 -0.72
CA GLU A 170 -18.48 -11.00 -0.31
C GLU A 170 -17.65 -10.44 -1.48
N LEU A 171 -18.04 -10.69 -2.74
CA LEU A 171 -17.28 -10.23 -3.90
C LEU A 171 -17.07 -8.70 -3.93
N ASP A 172 -18.08 -7.92 -3.55
CA ASP A 172 -17.95 -6.44 -3.45
C ASP A 172 -17.07 -6.00 -2.27
N LEU A 173 -16.93 -6.82 -1.24
CA LEU A 173 -16.07 -6.50 -0.07
C LEU A 173 -14.62 -6.91 -0.30
N LEU A 174 -14.42 -7.94 -1.12
CA LEU A 174 -13.12 -8.50 -1.47
C LEU A 174 -12.47 -7.77 -2.64
N THR A 175 -13.18 -6.84 -3.28
CA THR A 175 -12.67 -6.01 -4.36
C THR A 175 -12.85 -4.55 -4.02
N HIS A 176 -11.78 -3.77 -4.13
CA HIS A 176 -11.81 -2.33 -3.87
C HIS A 176 -10.69 -1.65 -4.66
N THR A 177 -10.73 -0.33 -4.72
CA THR A 177 -9.64 0.49 -5.27
C THR A 177 -8.98 1.23 -4.13
N ARG A 178 -7.65 1.30 -4.17
CA ARG A 178 -6.88 2.18 -3.29
C ARG A 178 -6.14 3.21 -4.11
N GLN A 179 -6.10 4.43 -3.59
CA GLN A 179 -5.23 5.49 -4.05
C GLN A 179 -4.15 5.71 -2.97
N VAL A 180 -2.89 5.69 -3.37
CA VAL A 180 -1.73 5.95 -2.51
C VAL A 180 -0.97 7.17 -3.00
N ASN A 181 -0.14 7.76 -2.14
CA ASN A 181 0.78 8.79 -2.59
C ASN A 181 1.96 8.11 -3.28
N LEU A 182 2.38 8.62 -4.44
CA LEU A 182 3.54 8.08 -5.15
C LEU A 182 4.83 8.15 -4.34
N ALA A 183 4.96 9.11 -3.42
CA ALA A 183 6.09 9.18 -2.50
C ALA A 183 6.14 8.00 -1.50
N ASP A 184 5.02 7.33 -1.24
CA ASP A 184 4.94 6.15 -0.35
C ASP A 184 5.18 4.83 -1.11
N THR A 185 5.24 4.86 -2.44
CA THR A 185 5.35 3.66 -3.26
C THR A 185 6.82 3.35 -3.55
N ALA A 186 7.31 2.18 -3.13
CA ALA A 186 8.69 1.73 -3.42
C ALA A 186 9.01 1.62 -4.94
N LEU A 187 8.00 1.73 -5.79
CA LEU A 187 8.04 1.70 -7.26
C LEU A 187 7.76 3.07 -7.91
N ALA A 188 7.96 4.18 -7.19
CA ALA A 188 7.70 5.58 -7.61
C ALA A 188 8.40 6.06 -8.91
N GLY A 189 9.00 5.16 -9.70
CA GLY A 189 9.59 5.43 -11.02
C GLY A 189 8.93 4.72 -12.20
N ALA A 190 7.89 3.91 -11.98
CA ALA A 190 7.02 3.43 -13.07
C ALA A 190 6.01 4.53 -13.47
N ASP A 191 5.37 4.43 -14.64
CA ASP A 191 4.22 5.27 -15.05
C ASP A 191 2.98 4.96 -14.18
N ASP A 192 3.17 5.13 -12.87
CA ASP A 192 2.22 4.83 -11.81
C ASP A 192 1.54 6.14 -11.41
N ASP A 193 0.21 6.13 -11.43
CA ASP A 193 -0.63 7.26 -11.04
C ASP A 193 -1.11 7.16 -9.58
N GLY A 194 -0.65 6.13 -8.86
CA GLY A 194 -0.97 5.87 -7.45
C GLY A 194 -2.30 5.15 -7.27
N TRP A 195 -2.95 4.70 -8.35
CA TRP A 195 -4.24 4.01 -8.30
C TRP A 195 -4.10 2.52 -8.55
N PHE A 196 -4.72 1.72 -7.68
CA PHE A 196 -4.70 0.27 -7.81
C PHE A 196 -6.07 -0.34 -7.51
N ALA A 197 -6.51 -1.25 -8.37
CA ALA A 197 -7.56 -2.20 -7.99
C ALA A 197 -6.93 -3.31 -7.15
N VAL A 198 -7.61 -3.72 -6.08
CA VAL A 198 -7.16 -4.76 -5.15
C VAL A 198 -8.22 -5.86 -5.09
N VAL A 199 -7.78 -7.10 -5.27
CA VAL A 199 -8.60 -8.30 -5.06
C VAL A 199 -8.00 -9.09 -3.90
N THR A 200 -8.77 -9.27 -2.84
CA THR A 200 -8.37 -9.97 -1.61
C THR A 200 -9.03 -11.34 -1.56
N ALA A 201 -8.33 -12.33 -1.01
CA ALA A 201 -8.91 -13.64 -0.74
C ALA A 201 -9.91 -13.60 0.42
N ASN A 202 -10.84 -14.54 0.46
CA ASN A 202 -11.80 -14.70 1.56
C ASN A 202 -11.25 -15.52 2.74
N ARG A 203 -10.03 -16.07 2.64
CA ARG A 203 -9.47 -17.04 3.59
C ARG A 203 -7.97 -16.83 3.79
N LEU A 204 -7.53 -17.13 5.01
CA LEU A 204 -6.12 -17.20 5.38
C LEU A 204 -5.57 -18.61 5.13
N PRO A 205 -4.31 -18.76 4.72
CA PRO A 205 -3.67 -20.06 4.66
C PRO A 205 -3.24 -20.45 6.09
N VAL A 206 -3.95 -21.41 6.69
CA VAL A 206 -3.84 -21.73 8.13
C VAL A 206 -2.98 -22.96 8.44
N SER A 207 -2.79 -23.87 7.49
CA SER A 207 -1.91 -25.03 7.67
C SER A 207 -0.55 -24.77 7.06
N THR A 208 0.48 -25.43 7.58
CA THR A 208 1.81 -25.40 6.96
C THR A 208 1.81 -26.20 5.66
N GLY A 209 2.62 -25.78 4.70
CA GLY A 209 2.74 -26.43 3.39
C GLY A 209 2.67 -25.47 2.21
N GLY A 210 2.68 -26.03 1.00
CA GLY A 210 2.58 -25.27 -0.25
C GLY A 210 1.17 -24.78 -0.53
N TYR A 211 1.08 -23.56 -1.08
CA TYR A 211 -0.17 -22.95 -1.52
C TYR A 211 0.00 -22.28 -2.89
N HIS A 212 -1.11 -22.21 -3.62
CA HIS A 212 -1.27 -21.37 -4.79
C HIS A 212 -2.35 -20.32 -4.54
N ALA A 213 -2.01 -19.06 -4.78
CA ALA A 213 -3.00 -18.01 -4.93
C ALA A 213 -3.36 -17.87 -6.41
N CYS A 214 -4.65 -17.96 -6.73
CA CYS A 214 -5.17 -18.01 -8.09
C CYS A 214 -6.23 -16.91 -8.26
N LEU A 215 -5.92 -15.90 -9.09
CA LEU A 215 -6.90 -14.92 -9.54
C LEU A 215 -7.74 -15.57 -10.64
N VAL A 216 -8.98 -15.93 -10.32
CA VAL A 216 -9.88 -16.67 -11.20
C VAL A 216 -11.00 -15.79 -11.76
N SER A 217 -11.45 -16.13 -12.96
CA SER A 217 -12.69 -15.66 -13.54
C SER A 217 -13.87 -16.47 -13.01
N LEU A 218 -14.90 -15.78 -12.52
CA LEU A 218 -16.20 -16.33 -12.18
C LEU A 218 -17.24 -16.09 -13.28
N GLU A 219 -16.82 -15.55 -14.43
CA GLU A 219 -17.73 -15.30 -15.55
C GLU A 219 -18.39 -16.60 -16.04
N GLY A 220 -19.71 -16.61 -16.16
CA GLY A 220 -20.48 -17.80 -16.56
C GLY A 220 -20.65 -18.84 -15.44
N HIS A 221 -20.22 -18.53 -14.22
CA HIS A 221 -20.36 -19.39 -13.04
C HIS A 221 -21.42 -18.90 -12.03
N ASP A 222 -22.50 -18.29 -12.53
CA ASP A 222 -23.59 -17.71 -11.72
C ASP A 222 -24.14 -18.67 -10.67
N ALA A 223 -24.29 -19.97 -11.01
CA ALA A 223 -24.76 -20.99 -10.09
C ALA A 223 -23.79 -21.22 -8.92
N LEU A 224 -22.47 -21.24 -9.18
CA LEU A 224 -21.45 -21.40 -8.14
C LEU A 224 -21.50 -20.22 -7.17
N VAL A 225 -21.56 -19.00 -7.71
CA VAL A 225 -21.61 -17.76 -6.92
C VAL A 225 -22.91 -17.65 -6.12
N ALA A 226 -24.01 -18.20 -6.64
CA ALA A 226 -25.28 -18.35 -5.92
C ALA A 226 -25.27 -19.45 -4.85
N GLY A 227 -24.16 -20.16 -4.65
CA GLY A 227 -24.02 -21.21 -3.64
C GLY A 227 -24.58 -22.56 -4.07
N ILE A 228 -24.89 -22.74 -5.35
CA ILE A 228 -25.44 -23.99 -5.89
C ILE A 228 -24.26 -24.91 -6.26
N ALA A 229 -24.08 -25.97 -5.48
CA ALA A 229 -23.01 -26.93 -5.70
C ALA A 229 -23.18 -27.62 -7.09
N PRO A 230 -22.11 -27.69 -7.90
CA PRO A 230 -22.20 -28.29 -9.22
C PRO A 230 -22.16 -29.83 -9.10
N PRO A 231 -22.80 -30.56 -10.04
CA PRO A 231 -22.72 -32.02 -10.06
C PRO A 231 -21.32 -32.53 -10.45
N VAL A 232 -20.58 -31.74 -11.23
CA VAL A 232 -19.19 -32.00 -11.65
C VAL A 232 -18.42 -30.68 -11.47
N VAL A 233 -17.21 -30.75 -10.92
CA VAL A 233 -16.35 -29.58 -10.73
C VAL A 233 -16.05 -28.93 -12.08
N PRO A 234 -16.50 -27.68 -12.33
CA PRO A 234 -16.12 -26.98 -13.54
C PRO A 234 -14.68 -26.45 -13.41
N PRO A 235 -13.91 -26.39 -14.52
CA PRO A 235 -12.65 -25.67 -14.53
C PRO A 235 -12.89 -24.16 -14.40
N LEU A 236 -12.09 -23.48 -13.58
CA LEU A 236 -12.10 -22.02 -13.48
C LEU A 236 -10.93 -21.44 -14.27
N VAL A 237 -11.18 -20.46 -15.13
CA VAL A 237 -10.10 -19.77 -15.87
C VAL A 237 -9.28 -18.94 -14.89
N VAL A 238 -7.95 -19.08 -14.95
CA VAL A 238 -6.98 -18.40 -14.09
C VAL A 238 -6.31 -17.30 -14.90
N LEU A 239 -6.50 -16.05 -14.47
CA LEU A 239 -5.88 -14.88 -15.09
C LEU A 239 -4.43 -14.71 -14.64
N HIS A 240 -4.16 -14.95 -13.35
CA HIS A 240 -2.83 -14.88 -12.76
C HIS A 240 -2.74 -15.83 -11.57
N SER A 241 -1.56 -16.40 -11.33
CA SER A 241 -1.33 -17.28 -10.18
C SER A 241 0.12 -17.27 -9.74
N TRP A 242 0.35 -17.41 -8.43
CA TRP A 242 1.68 -17.55 -7.85
C TRP A 242 1.68 -18.57 -6.71
N ALA A 243 2.83 -19.16 -6.45
CA ALA A 243 3.04 -20.11 -5.36
C ALA A 243 3.68 -19.42 -4.16
N PHE A 244 3.40 -19.92 -2.96
CA PHE A 244 4.08 -19.54 -1.72
C PHE A 244 3.99 -20.69 -0.71
N THR A 245 4.81 -20.66 0.33
CA THR A 245 4.87 -21.70 1.37
C THR A 245 4.52 -21.11 2.72
N VAL A 246 3.59 -21.74 3.43
CA VAL A 246 3.30 -21.39 4.83
C VAL A 246 4.15 -22.24 5.76
N SER A 247 4.90 -21.57 6.64
CA SER A 247 5.73 -22.14 7.69
C SER A 247 5.28 -21.65 9.07
N ALA A 248 5.79 -22.30 10.13
CA ALA A 248 5.53 -21.90 11.51
C ALA A 248 6.34 -20.66 11.95
N THR A 249 7.43 -20.35 11.26
CA THR A 249 8.37 -19.26 11.55
C THR A 249 8.60 -18.40 10.32
N GLY A 250 8.97 -17.14 10.53
CA GLY A 250 9.09 -16.13 9.46
C GLY A 250 7.74 -15.50 9.10
N GLY A 251 7.64 -14.82 7.95
CA GLY A 251 6.40 -14.16 7.53
C GLY A 251 6.60 -12.68 7.25
N LEU A 252 5.77 -11.83 7.86
CA LEU A 252 5.85 -10.38 7.68
C LEU A 252 7.20 -9.86 8.21
N PHE A 253 7.73 -8.82 7.55
CA PHE A 253 9.00 -8.19 7.93
C PHE A 253 9.04 -7.79 9.41
N ASP A 254 7.94 -7.26 9.95
CA ASP A 254 7.79 -6.94 11.38
C ASP A 254 8.08 -8.16 12.28
N ALA A 255 7.43 -9.31 12.01
CA ALA A 255 7.65 -10.53 12.77
C ALA A 255 9.11 -11.02 12.67
N LEU A 256 9.71 -10.94 11.47
CA LEU A 256 11.13 -11.25 11.27
C LEU A 256 12.06 -10.29 12.05
N CYS A 257 11.74 -9.00 12.09
CA CYS A 257 12.49 -8.01 12.85
C CYS A 257 12.37 -8.20 14.36
N ALA A 258 11.20 -8.59 14.85
CA ALA A 258 10.98 -8.87 16.27
C ALA A 258 11.74 -10.12 16.75
N GLU A 259 11.95 -11.10 15.87
CA GLU A 259 12.70 -12.33 16.14
C GLU A 259 14.21 -12.22 15.85
N LEU A 260 14.69 -11.07 15.37
CA LEU A 260 16.08 -10.89 14.98
C LEU A 260 16.99 -10.87 16.22
N ASP A 261 17.81 -11.91 16.40
CA ASP A 261 18.81 -11.97 17.47
C ASP A 261 20.00 -11.04 17.18
N VAL A 262 19.87 -9.80 17.66
CA VAL A 262 20.94 -8.78 17.59
C VAL A 262 22.08 -9.02 18.57
N ALA A 263 22.00 -10.01 19.46
CA ALA A 263 23.08 -10.27 20.43
C ALA A 263 24.37 -10.72 19.74
N SER A 264 24.29 -11.37 18.58
CA SER A 264 25.45 -11.70 17.75
C SER A 264 26.14 -10.46 17.14
N PHE A 265 25.40 -9.36 16.97
CA PHE A 265 25.91 -8.05 16.54
C PHE A 265 26.31 -7.14 17.71
N ALA A 266 26.08 -7.58 18.96
CA ALA A 266 26.57 -6.94 20.17
C ALA A 266 28.09 -7.18 20.32
N ALA A 267 28.87 -6.79 19.31
CA ALA A 267 30.31 -6.71 19.43
C ALA A 267 30.67 -5.62 20.44
N ALA A 268 31.66 -5.90 21.29
CA ALA A 268 32.27 -4.88 22.15
C ALA A 268 32.82 -3.73 21.29
N ALA A 269 32.94 -2.53 21.87
CA ALA A 269 33.48 -1.37 21.18
C ALA A 269 34.79 -1.72 20.44
N ALA A 270 34.83 -1.45 19.14
CA ALA A 270 36.00 -1.72 18.32
C ALA A 270 37.05 -0.63 18.58
N VAL A 271 38.30 -1.04 18.78
CA VAL A 271 39.43 -0.12 18.90
C VAL A 271 40.03 0.06 17.50
N LEU A 272 40.03 1.31 17.02
CA LEU A 272 40.50 1.69 15.70
C LEU A 272 41.85 2.38 15.81
N GLU A 273 42.80 1.98 14.98
CA GLU A 273 44.02 2.77 14.75
C GLU A 273 43.66 4.03 13.98
N ARG A 274 44.17 5.17 14.47
CA ARG A 274 44.03 6.47 13.84
C ARG A 274 45.41 7.02 13.58
N VAL A 275 45.58 7.63 12.41
CA VAL A 275 46.71 8.54 12.14
C VAL A 275 46.11 9.91 11.87
N ASP A 276 46.54 10.92 12.62
CA ASP A 276 46.07 12.27 12.39
C ASP A 276 46.71 12.92 11.15
N ARG A 277 46.24 14.10 10.77
CA ARG A 277 46.72 14.82 9.58
C ARG A 277 48.21 15.23 9.71
N GLY A 278 48.78 15.24 10.92
CA GLY A 278 50.19 15.48 11.19
C GLY A 278 51.06 14.23 11.15
N GLY A 279 50.46 13.05 10.93
CA GLY A 279 51.16 11.76 10.92
C GLY A 279 51.32 11.12 12.29
N ALA A 280 50.70 11.66 13.35
CA ALA A 280 50.76 11.06 14.68
C ALA A 280 49.74 9.92 14.80
N ALA A 281 50.23 8.74 15.19
CA ALA A 281 49.40 7.57 15.44
C ALA A 281 48.74 7.64 16.82
N GLY A 282 47.51 7.15 16.90
CA GLY A 282 46.71 7.07 18.12
C GLY A 282 45.59 6.04 17.95
N TRP A 283 44.70 5.99 18.93
CA TRP A 283 43.60 5.05 18.98
C TRP A 283 42.28 5.77 19.18
N ALA A 284 41.21 5.27 18.57
CA ALA A 284 39.84 5.74 18.75
C ALA A 284 38.92 4.54 19.04
N THR A 285 37.79 4.79 19.67
CA THR A 285 36.77 3.76 19.89
C THR A 285 35.58 3.98 18.97
N TYR A 286 35.02 2.88 18.46
CA TYR A 286 33.77 2.87 17.72
C TYR A 286 32.80 1.92 18.44
N ARG A 287 31.71 2.49 18.97
CA ARG A 287 30.63 1.71 19.59
C ARG A 287 29.86 1.01 18.47
N SER A 288 29.48 -0.24 18.70
CA SER A 288 28.66 -0.95 17.72
C SER A 288 27.30 -0.25 17.57
N ALA A 289 26.74 -0.26 16.36
CA ALA A 289 25.44 0.35 16.09
C ALA A 289 24.27 -0.32 16.83
N PHE A 290 24.49 -1.48 17.45
CA PHE A 290 23.46 -2.33 18.03
C PHE A 290 23.55 -2.50 19.56
N THR A 291 24.57 -1.92 20.21
CA THR A 291 24.68 -1.91 21.68
C THR A 291 24.68 -0.51 22.25
N ALA A 292 23.67 -0.22 23.06
CA ALA A 292 23.65 0.97 23.89
C ALA A 292 24.73 0.84 24.98
N ALA A 293 25.92 1.38 24.72
CA ALA A 293 26.94 1.58 25.75
C ALA A 293 26.72 2.95 26.42
N ALA A 294 26.84 2.99 27.75
CA ALA A 294 26.77 4.22 28.53
C ALA A 294 27.77 5.26 27.98
N GLN A 295 27.38 6.55 27.98
CA GLN A 295 28.32 7.62 27.64
C GLN A 295 29.42 7.66 28.72
N ASP A 296 30.66 7.38 28.34
CA ASP A 296 31.80 7.55 29.25
C ASP A 296 31.95 9.03 29.60
N GLY A 297 31.54 9.36 30.83
CA GLY A 297 31.65 10.68 31.41
C GLY A 297 33.08 10.98 31.86
N GLY A 298 33.91 11.47 30.93
CA GLY A 298 35.06 12.33 31.24
C GLY A 298 36.44 11.67 31.36
N GLY A 299 37.38 12.19 30.57
CA GLY A 299 38.66 12.69 31.11
C GLY A 299 39.90 11.79 31.08
N ASP A 300 39.94 10.70 30.31
CA ASP A 300 41.18 10.08 29.74
C ASP A 300 40.88 8.97 28.71
N ALA A 301 39.61 8.78 28.33
CA ALA A 301 39.20 7.74 27.40
C ALA A 301 39.62 8.09 25.96
N PRO A 302 40.03 7.10 25.14
CA PRO A 302 40.30 7.32 23.72
C PRO A 302 39.09 7.98 23.04
N PRO A 303 39.32 8.88 22.08
CA PRO A 303 38.24 9.60 21.40
C PRO A 303 37.24 8.62 20.77
N ASP A 304 35.97 8.79 21.11
CA ASP A 304 34.86 8.03 20.54
C ASP A 304 34.42 8.66 19.22
N VAL A 305 34.61 7.94 18.12
CA VAL A 305 34.28 8.39 16.76
C VAL A 305 32.93 7.89 16.26
N THR A 306 32.11 7.28 17.14
CA THR A 306 30.81 6.69 16.76
C THR A 306 29.89 7.71 16.08
N LEU A 307 29.79 8.92 16.65
CA LEU A 307 28.93 9.97 16.10
C LEU A 307 29.48 10.52 14.78
N ASP A 308 30.81 10.66 14.67
CA ASP A 308 31.45 11.13 13.44
C ASP A 308 31.30 10.11 12.30
N ALA A 309 31.42 8.82 12.61
CA ALA A 309 31.19 7.73 11.67
C ALA A 309 29.72 7.64 11.23
N ALA A 310 28.77 7.78 12.16
CA ALA A 310 27.35 7.82 11.85
C ALA A 310 26.99 9.03 10.96
N PHE A 311 27.54 10.20 11.26
CA PHE A 311 27.37 11.41 10.46
C PHE A 311 27.91 11.22 9.04
N GLU A 312 29.12 10.70 8.89
CA GLU A 312 29.73 10.51 7.58
C GLU A 312 29.02 9.42 6.77
N LEU A 313 28.59 8.32 7.40
CA LEU A 313 27.75 7.31 6.76
C LEU A 313 26.42 7.91 6.27
N GLY A 314 25.73 8.69 7.11
CA GLY A 314 24.52 9.38 6.72
C GLY A 314 24.74 10.35 5.55
N ARG A 315 25.86 11.08 5.55
CA ARG A 315 26.26 11.98 4.46
C ARG A 315 26.52 11.21 3.16
N LEU A 316 27.20 10.07 3.23
CA LEU A 316 27.51 9.23 2.07
C LEU A 316 26.27 8.53 1.51
N LEU A 317 25.40 8.01 2.37
CA LEU A 317 24.11 7.44 1.99
C LEU A 317 23.19 8.50 1.37
N GLY A 318 23.11 9.68 1.97
CA GLY A 318 22.31 10.77 1.42
C GLY A 318 22.86 11.35 0.11
N ALA A 319 24.17 11.28 -0.10
CA ALA A 319 24.79 11.63 -1.38
C ALA A 319 24.59 10.55 -2.45
N ALA A 320 24.43 9.29 -2.06
CA ALA A 320 24.13 8.18 -2.96
C ALA A 320 22.63 8.15 -3.34
N ASP A 321 21.74 8.55 -2.43
CA ASP A 321 20.29 8.54 -2.62
C ASP A 321 19.59 9.71 -1.91
N GLY A 322 19.00 10.61 -2.71
CA GLY A 322 18.24 11.77 -2.21
C GLY A 322 16.85 11.43 -1.66
N GLN A 323 16.36 10.21 -1.85
CA GLN A 323 15.12 9.71 -1.25
C GLN A 323 15.37 9.25 0.20
N PHE A 324 16.45 8.48 0.42
CA PHE A 324 16.88 8.04 1.75
C PHE A 324 16.99 9.19 2.77
N THR A 325 17.58 10.32 2.35
CA THR A 325 17.73 11.49 3.24
C THR A 325 16.37 12.07 3.67
N ARG A 326 15.37 12.06 2.79
CA ARG A 326 14.02 12.56 3.11
C ARG A 326 13.31 11.62 4.08
N GLU A 327 13.32 10.33 3.81
CA GLU A 327 12.71 9.30 4.68
C GLU A 327 13.32 9.30 6.08
N MET A 328 14.64 9.47 6.19
CA MET A 328 15.33 9.51 7.48
C MET A 328 15.02 10.78 8.29
N VAL A 329 14.87 11.93 7.61
CA VAL A 329 14.46 13.21 8.24
C VAL A 329 13.01 13.14 8.71
N ASP A 330 12.13 12.54 7.92
CA ASP A 330 10.71 12.39 8.28
C ASP A 330 10.53 11.38 9.42
N TRP A 331 11.31 10.30 9.43
CA TRP A 331 11.38 9.38 10.58
C TRP A 331 11.86 10.08 11.85
N HIS A 332 12.90 10.90 11.77
CA HIS A 332 13.43 11.63 12.93
C HIS A 332 12.41 12.66 13.46
N ARG A 333 11.73 13.39 12.57
CA ARG A 333 10.65 14.32 12.95
C ARG A 333 9.49 13.60 13.63
N ALA A 334 9.09 12.45 13.12
CA ALA A 334 8.03 11.65 13.73
C ALA A 334 8.43 11.13 15.12
N ALA A 335 9.70 10.75 15.31
CA ALA A 335 10.23 10.35 16.61
C ALA A 335 10.29 11.54 17.60
N ASP A 336 10.77 12.70 17.15
CA ASP A 336 10.80 13.93 17.94
C ASP A 336 9.39 14.39 18.34
N ASP A 337 8.41 14.30 17.43
CA ASP A 337 7.00 14.63 17.70
C ASP A 337 6.38 13.64 18.71
N ALA A 338 6.73 12.36 18.64
CA ALA A 338 6.29 11.34 19.60
C ALA A 338 6.91 11.55 20.99
N ASP A 339 8.19 11.92 21.06
CA ASP A 339 8.88 12.25 22.30
C ASP A 339 8.34 13.55 22.92
N ALA A 340 8.10 14.58 22.10
CA ALA A 340 7.47 15.83 22.53
C ALA A 340 6.05 15.60 23.08
N SER A 341 5.30 14.69 22.46
CA SER A 341 3.97 14.27 22.92
C SER A 341 4.05 13.53 24.26
N THR A 342 5.03 12.65 24.43
CA THR A 342 5.25 11.88 25.66
C THR A 342 5.70 12.76 26.83
N VAL A 343 6.59 13.73 26.57
CA VAL A 343 6.99 14.74 27.55
C VAL A 343 5.82 15.64 27.94
N SER A 344 4.98 16.04 26.98
CA SER A 344 3.77 16.82 27.25
C SER A 344 2.76 16.06 28.09
N LEU A 345 2.55 14.76 27.82
CA LEU A 345 1.67 13.91 28.62
C LEU A 345 2.20 13.70 30.04
N ARG A 346 3.51 13.49 30.21
CA ARG A 346 4.13 13.40 31.55
C ARG A 346 4.06 14.72 32.32
N ALA A 347 4.17 15.86 31.64
CA ALA A 347 3.99 17.18 32.26
C ALA A 347 2.53 17.42 32.68
N ILE A 348 1.56 16.98 31.88
CA ILE A 348 0.13 17.01 32.21
C ILE A 348 -0.18 16.09 33.39
N ASP A 349 0.36 14.87 33.41
CA ASP A 349 0.16 13.89 34.49
C ASP A 349 0.80 14.37 35.81
N SER A 350 1.96 15.01 35.74
CA SER A 350 2.58 15.71 36.87
C SER A 350 1.72 16.88 37.39
N ALA A 351 1.10 17.65 36.50
CA ALA A 351 0.23 18.76 36.87
C ALA A 351 -1.11 18.27 37.47
N LEU A 352 -1.67 17.18 36.94
CA LEU A 352 -2.87 16.52 37.47
C LEU A 352 -2.61 15.83 38.81
N GLY A 353 -1.42 15.23 38.98
CA GLY A 353 -0.96 14.67 40.25
C GLY A 353 -0.80 15.71 41.36
N ALA A 354 -0.40 16.94 41.01
CA ALA A 354 -0.33 18.06 41.94
C ALA A 354 -1.73 18.60 42.34
N LEU A 355 -2.71 18.57 41.42
CA LEU A 355 -4.10 18.94 41.70
C LEU A 355 -4.83 17.94 42.61
N ASN A 356 -4.39 16.69 42.66
CA ASN A 356 -4.96 15.63 43.51
C ASN A 356 -4.49 15.68 44.98
N GLN A 357 -3.59 16.61 45.34
CA GLN A 357 -3.11 16.81 46.71
C GLN A 357 -3.87 17.90 47.48
N ASP A 358 -4.76 18.65 46.82
CA ASP A 358 -5.66 19.60 47.49
C ASP A 358 -6.97 18.91 47.92
N PRO A 359 -7.54 19.26 49.10
CA PRO A 359 -8.79 18.66 49.57
C PRO A 359 -9.94 18.96 48.59
N PRO A 360 -10.96 18.08 48.49
CA PRO A 360 -11.95 18.15 47.43
C PRO A 360 -12.68 19.49 47.44
N MET A 361 -12.60 20.21 46.31
CA MET A 361 -13.35 21.43 46.05
C MET A 361 -14.83 21.21 46.34
N ARG A 362 -15.34 21.94 47.34
CA ARG A 362 -16.73 21.93 47.76
C ARG A 362 -17.58 22.53 46.64
N LEU A 363 -18.37 21.71 45.95
CA LEU A 363 -19.35 22.17 44.97
C LEU A 363 -20.40 23.04 45.67
N VAL A 364 -20.26 24.36 45.56
CA VAL A 364 -21.29 25.31 45.98
C VAL A 364 -22.34 25.37 44.88
N ARG A 365 -23.55 24.93 45.20
CA ARG A 365 -24.70 24.96 44.30
C ARG A 365 -25.33 26.35 44.38
N GLU A 366 -24.99 27.25 43.47
CA GLU A 366 -25.69 28.53 43.33
C GLU A 366 -27.02 28.36 42.58
N ALA A 367 -28.06 28.99 43.11
CA ALA A 367 -29.43 29.01 42.58
C ALA A 367 -29.52 29.87 41.29
N PRO A 368 -30.54 29.67 40.43
CA PRO A 368 -30.50 30.17 39.06
C PRO A 368 -30.84 31.66 39.00
N VAL A 369 -29.91 32.47 38.47
CA VAL A 369 -30.19 33.86 38.09
C VAL A 369 -30.44 33.92 36.58
N HIS A 370 -31.64 34.35 36.21
CA HIS A 370 -32.06 34.55 34.82
C HIS A 370 -31.32 35.72 34.16
N GLY A 371 -30.73 35.46 32.99
CA GLY A 371 -30.57 36.47 31.93
C GLY A 371 -29.14 36.83 31.53
N ARG A 372 -28.63 36.16 30.47
CA ARG A 372 -27.90 36.68 29.28
C ARG A 372 -26.97 35.60 28.68
N ARG A 373 -26.85 35.60 27.34
CA ARG A 373 -26.08 34.68 26.46
C ARG A 373 -24.56 35.02 26.46
N PRO A 374 -23.75 34.40 25.58
CA PRO A 374 -22.95 33.17 25.68
C PRO A 374 -21.46 33.44 26.07
N LEU A 375 -20.76 32.44 26.61
CA LEU A 375 -19.34 32.55 27.01
C LEU A 375 -18.39 32.35 25.82
N ASP A 376 -18.05 33.45 25.17
CA ASP A 376 -16.83 33.62 24.36
C ASP A 376 -15.63 33.89 25.30
N SER A 377 -15.07 32.88 25.98
CA SER A 377 -13.84 33.10 26.78
C SER A 377 -13.05 31.85 27.17
N VAL A 378 -12.88 30.89 26.27
CA VAL A 378 -11.82 29.86 26.40
C VAL A 378 -10.48 30.26 25.72
N PRO A 379 -10.43 31.15 24.69
CA PRO A 379 -9.15 31.46 24.04
C PRO A 379 -8.16 32.30 24.89
N ALA A 380 -8.62 33.01 25.92
CA ALA A 380 -7.77 33.99 26.62
C ALA A 380 -6.79 33.35 27.63
N VAL A 381 -7.07 32.14 28.12
CA VAL A 381 -6.19 31.46 29.10
C VAL A 381 -5.04 30.71 28.40
N LEU A 382 -5.22 30.28 27.15
CA LEU A 382 -4.20 29.59 26.36
C LEU A 382 -3.14 30.54 25.77
N ASP A 383 -3.49 31.79 25.42
CA ASP A 383 -2.53 32.75 24.84
C ASP A 383 -1.50 33.27 25.87
N GLN A 384 -1.81 33.14 27.18
CA GLN A 384 -0.90 33.59 28.26
C GLN A 384 0.21 32.59 28.59
N VAL A 385 0.03 31.30 28.26
CA VAL A 385 1.03 30.24 28.53
C VAL A 385 2.03 30.11 27.38
N VAL A 386 1.60 30.30 26.13
CA VAL A 386 2.45 30.13 24.94
C VAL A 386 3.50 31.25 24.78
N ARG A 387 3.28 32.45 25.34
CA ARG A 387 4.20 33.60 25.18
C ARG A 387 5.42 33.62 26.10
N ARG A 388 5.64 32.63 26.98
CA ARG A 388 6.77 32.64 27.93
C ARG A 388 8.00 31.82 27.54
N THR A 389 7.98 31.05 26.46
CA THR A 389 9.13 30.25 26.03
C THR A 389 9.27 30.35 24.53
N PHE A 390 10.10 31.30 24.06
CA PHE A 390 10.95 31.24 22.86
C PHE A 390 11.46 32.66 22.56
N ARG A 391 12.65 33.02 23.07
CA ARG A 391 13.46 34.09 22.45
C ARG A 391 14.44 33.42 21.49
N ARG A 392 14.20 33.62 20.20
CA ARG A 392 15.10 33.28 19.10
C ARG A 392 16.16 34.37 19.02
N GLY A 393 17.39 34.06 19.42
CA GLY A 393 18.52 34.97 19.36
C GLY A 393 19.74 34.28 19.93
N ASP A 394 20.47 33.57 19.08
CA ASP A 394 21.93 33.61 19.02
C ASP A 394 22.38 32.93 17.72
N VAL A 395 22.89 33.77 16.84
CA VAL A 395 23.53 33.44 15.56
C VAL A 395 24.95 32.98 15.90
N TRP A 396 25.30 31.73 15.59
CA TRP A 396 26.68 31.28 15.67
C TRP A 396 27.45 31.79 14.46
N GLY A 397 28.31 32.78 14.73
CA GLY A 397 29.31 33.29 13.81
C GLY A 397 30.42 32.28 13.55
N VAL A 398 30.88 32.23 12.30
CA VAL A 398 32.07 31.52 11.86
C VAL A 398 33.30 32.43 12.12
N PRO A 399 34.32 32.02 12.89
CA PRO A 399 35.55 32.80 13.02
C PRO A 399 36.56 32.46 11.91
N GLY A 400 36.71 33.42 10.98
CA GLY A 400 37.97 33.97 10.48
C GLY A 400 39.07 33.07 9.88
N SER A 401 39.28 33.20 8.56
CA SER A 401 40.62 33.22 7.97
C SER A 401 40.93 34.65 7.47
N VAL A 402 42.04 35.20 7.93
CA VAL A 402 42.58 36.51 7.52
C VAL A 402 43.73 36.29 6.55
N GLY A 403 43.75 37.07 5.45
CA GLY A 403 45.01 37.52 4.83
C GLY A 403 45.11 37.33 3.31
N GLY A 404 44.90 38.42 2.55
CA GLY A 404 45.15 38.48 1.10
C GLY A 404 45.08 39.90 0.52
N VAL A 405 46.17 40.64 0.72
CA VAL A 405 46.60 41.98 0.24
C VAL A 405 46.13 42.43 -1.16
N ARG A 406 45.80 43.74 -1.28
CA ARG A 406 46.04 44.75 -2.35
C ARG A 406 44.83 45.70 -2.39
N ARG A 407 44.92 47.03 -2.30
CA ARG A 407 45.96 48.05 -2.52
C ARG A 407 45.68 49.22 -1.59
#